data_AF-A0A645AGU8-F1
#
_entry.id   AF-A0A645AGU8-F1
#
_cell.length_a   1.000
_cell.length_b   1.000
_cell.length_c   1.000
_cell.angle_alpha   90.00
_cell.angle_beta   90.00
_cell.angle_gamma   90.00
#
_symmetry.space_group_name_H-M   'P 1'
#
loop_
_entity.id
_entity.type
_entity.pdbx_description
1 polymer ?
#
loop_
_entity_poly.entity_id
_entity_poly.type
_entity_poly.pdbx_seq_one_letter_code
_entity_poly.pdbx_strand_id
1 'polypeptide(L)' 'MLRVLGKAGAARWRGVRPTVRGTAMNPVDHPHGGGEGRNFGKHPVTP' A
#
# COMPACT_ATOMS: atom_id res chain seq x y z
N MET A 1 24.75 -10.65 3.11
CA MET A 1 24.07 -9.90 4.18
C MET A 1 22.94 -9.08 3.55
N LEU A 2 21.70 -9.18 4.04
CA LEU A 2 20.59 -8.36 3.55
C LEU A 2 20.72 -6.94 4.10
N ARG A 3 20.70 -5.92 3.22
CA ARG A 3 20.87 -4.50 3.61
C ARG A 3 19.52 -3.90 3.99
N VAL A 4 19.34 -3.51 5.25
CA VAL A 4 18.15 -2.79 5.74
C VAL A 4 18.33 -1.29 5.50
N LEU A 5 17.31 -0.61 4.96
CA LEU A 5 17.40 0.81 4.53
C LEU A 5 17.29 1.83 5.67
N GLY A 6 16.79 1.44 6.85
CA GLY A 6 16.77 2.23 8.08
C GLY A 6 15.82 3.45 8.12
N LYS A 7 15.56 4.12 6.99
CA LYS A 7 14.63 5.26 6.89
C LYS A 7 13.93 5.34 5.54
N ALA A 8 12.74 5.96 5.52
CA ALA A 8 11.98 6.18 4.28
C ALA A 8 12.76 6.96 3.22
N GLY A 9 13.57 7.93 3.62
CA GLY A 9 14.39 8.73 2.69
C GLY A 9 15.42 7.92 1.90
N ALA A 10 15.93 6.82 2.45
CA ALA A 10 16.88 5.96 1.73
C ALA A 10 16.23 5.24 0.54
N ALA A 11 14.92 4.94 0.61
CA ALA A 11 14.15 4.43 -0.52
C ALA A 11 13.92 5.51 -1.59
N ARG A 12 13.66 6.75 -1.16
CA ARG A 12 13.49 7.90 -2.07
C ARG A 12 14.74 8.19 -2.89
N TRP A 13 15.94 8.12 -2.30
CA TRP A 13 17.21 8.27 -3.03
C TRP A 13 17.44 7.18 -4.09
N ARG A 14 16.76 6.04 -3.97
CA ARG A 14 16.80 4.95 -4.95
C ARG A 14 15.67 5.02 -5.99
N GLY A 15 14.92 6.12 -6.04
CA GLY A 15 13.81 6.32 -6.98
C GLY A 15 12.51 5.62 -6.58
N VAL A 16 12.45 4.92 -5.45
CA VAL A 16 11.24 4.22 -5.01
C VAL A 16 10.32 5.20 -4.28
N ARG A 17 9.11 5.38 -4.82
CA ARG A 17 8.05 6.21 -4.22
C ARG A 17 7.22 5.37 -3.24
N PRO A 18 6.57 6.00 -2.24
CA PRO A 18 5.62 5.31 -1.37
C PRO A 18 4.48 4.69 -2.20
N THR A 19 4.04 3.49 -1.82
CA THR A 19 2.87 2.83 -2.39
C THR A 19 1.73 2.83 -1.38
N VAL A 20 0.52 3.12 -1.85
CA VAL A 20 -0.69 3.12 -1.02
C VAL A 20 -1.36 1.75 -1.10
N ARG A 21 -1.82 1.23 0.03
CA ARG A 21 -2.55 -0.06 0.07
C ARG A 21 -3.98 0.13 -0.45
N GLY A 22 -4.47 -0.81 -1.26
CA GLY A 22 -5.84 -0.78 -1.80
C GLY A 22 -6.94 -0.68 -0.74
N THR A 23 -6.76 -1.30 0.43
CA THR A 23 -7.71 -1.21 1.56
C THR A 23 -7.83 0.18 2.17
N ALA A 24 -6.88 1.06 1.90
CA ALA A 24 -6.90 2.44 2.38
C ALA A 24 -7.50 3.40 1.33
N MET A 25 -7.90 2.90 0.16
CA MET A 25 -8.48 3.67 -0.94
C MET A 25 -10.01 3.61 -0.90
N ASN A 26 -10.69 4.45 -1.70
CA ASN A 26 -12.15 4.42 -1.81
C ASN A 26 -12.62 3.23 -2.68
N PRO A 27 -13.90 2.82 -2.60
CA PRO A 27 -14.45 1.76 -3.45
C PRO A 27 -14.27 1.98 -4.96
N VAL A 28 -14.20 3.24 -5.40
CA VAL A 28 -14.00 3.61 -6.82
C VAL A 28 -12.55 3.46 -7.27
N ASP A 29 -11.60 3.52 -6.34
CA ASP A 29 -10.16 3.56 -6.65
C ASP A 29 -9.51 2.16 -6.62
N HIS A 30 -10.05 1.25 -5.80
CA HIS A 30 -9.54 -0.12 -5.68
C HIS A 30 -10.67 -1.08 -5.34
N PRO A 31 -10.65 -2.33 -5.85
CA PRO A 31 -11.64 -3.35 -5.47
C PRO A 31 -11.70 -3.67 -3.97
N HIS A 32 -10.68 -3.28 -3.20
CA HIS A 32 -10.58 -3.49 -1.75
C HIS A 32 -10.90 -2.23 -0.95
N GLY A 33 -11.28 -1.14 -1.61
CA GLY A 33 -11.56 0.12 -0.95
C GLY A 33 -12.93 0.18 -0.27
N GLY A 34 -13.03 1.08 0.71
CA GLY A 34 -14.23 1.36 1.51
C GLY A 34 -14.50 0.44 2.70
N GLY A 35 -15.69 0.61 3.28
CA GLY A 35 -16.10 0.00 4.55
C GLY A 35 -15.78 0.91 5.77
N GLU A 36 -16.38 0.59 6.92
CA GLU A 36 -16.09 1.28 8.18
C GLU A 36 -14.89 0.61 8.88
N GLY A 37 -13.94 1.42 9.37
CA GLY A 37 -12.72 0.92 9.98
C GLY A 37 -11.78 0.22 8.99
N ARG A 38 -10.97 -0.73 9.46
CA ARG A 38 -10.05 -1.49 8.60
C ARG A 38 -10.67 -2.84 8.24
N ASN A 39 -11.08 -2.98 6.98
CA ASN A 39 -11.68 -4.20 6.45
C ASN A 39 -10.94 -4.66 5.19
N PHE A 40 -10.87 -5.98 4.96
CA PHE A 40 -10.31 -6.56 3.73
C PHE A 40 -11.37 -7.39 3.01
N GLY A 41 -12.10 -8.25 3.74
CA GLY A 41 -13.40 -8.86 3.39
C GLY A 41 -13.54 -9.62 2.06
N LYS A 42 -12.56 -9.54 1.16
CA LYS A 42 -12.60 -9.97 -0.24
C LYS A 42 -11.33 -10.75 -0.55
N HIS A 43 -11.37 -11.63 -1.54
CA HIS A 43 -10.16 -12.28 -2.03
C HIS A 43 -9.17 -11.23 -2.58
N PRO A 44 -7.84 -11.44 -2.42
CA PRO A 44 -6.84 -10.53 -2.97
C PRO A 44 -6.95 -10.41 -4.50
N VAL A 45 -7.03 -9.18 -5.00
CA VAL A 45 -7.05 -8.82 -6.42
C VAL A 45 -6.18 -7.58 -6.67
N THR A 46 -5.81 -7.34 -7.92
CA THR A 46 -5.12 -6.12 -8.37
C THR A 46 -6.08 -4.93 -8.46
N PRO A 47 -5.58 -3.67 -8.45
CA PRO A 47 -6.39 -2.49 -8.77
C PRO A 47 -7.09 -2.62 -10.13
#